data_AF-A0A7V6TTP8-F1
#
_entry.id   AF-A0A7V6TTP8-F1
#
_cell.length_a   1.000
_cell.length_b   1.000
_cell.length_c   1.000
_cell.angle_alpha   90.00
_cell.angle_beta   90.00
_cell.angle_gamma   90.00
#
_symmetry.space_group_name_H-M   'P 1'
#
loop_
_entity.id
_entity.type
_entity.pdbx_description
1 polymer ?
#
loop_
_entity_poly.entity_id
_entity_poly.type
_entity_poly.pdbx_seq_one_letter_code
_entity_poly.pdbx_strand_id
1 'polypeptide(L)' 'MRKVFVDVIVQYTKEGQKVPLAVIWEDGRRYEIDKVTDVRRAASLKVGGQGLRYKCRISGNETFLWLEEGKWFVEAKK' A
#
# COMPACT_ATOMS: atom_id res chain seq x y z
N MET A 1 -3.98 14.87 -6.80
CA MET A 1 -3.54 13.73 -5.96
C MET A 1 -2.03 13.78 -5.89
N ARG A 2 -1.43 13.40 -4.75
CA ARG A 2 0.03 13.32 -4.61
C ARG A 2 0.46 11.91 -4.25
N LYS A 3 1.66 11.52 -4.69
CA LYS A 3 2.34 10.30 -4.26
C LYS A 3 2.89 10.53 -2.86
N VAL A 4 2.48 9.70 -1.90
CA VAL A 4 2.95 9.78 -0.52
C VAL A 4 3.66 8.47 -0.19
N PHE A 5 4.97 8.55 0.06
CA PHE A 5 5.72 7.43 0.57
C PHE A 5 5.37 7.23 2.04
N VAL A 6 5.17 5.97 2.43
CA VAL A 6 4.70 5.60 3.77
C VAL A 6 5.50 4.42 4.27
N ASP A 7 5.62 4.33 5.59
CA ASP A 7 6.11 3.12 6.22
C ASP A 7 4.99 2.08 6.25
N VAL A 8 5.36 0.81 6.04
CA VAL A 8 4.41 -0.31 6.00
C VAL A 8 4.94 -1.45 6.86
N ILE A 9 4.11 -1.92 7.78
CA ILE A 9 4.36 -3.17 8.49
C ILE A 9 3.97 -4.31 7.56
N VAL A 10 4.94 -5.14 7.18
CA VAL A 10 4.75 -6.24 6.22
C VAL A 10 5.11 -7.56 6.88
N GLN A 11 4.22 -8.53 6.81
CA GLN A 11 4.54 -9.92 7.09
C GLN A 11 5.13 -10.56 5.82
N TYR A 12 6.31 -11.16 5.98
CA TYR A 12 6.88 -12.05 5.00
C TYR A 12 6.45 -13.47 5.34
N THR A 13 5.73 -14.12 4.42
CA THR A 13 5.26 -15.49 4.64
C THR A 13 6.34 -16.49 4.24
N LYS A 14 6.23 -17.74 4.69
CA LYS A 14 7.17 -18.82 4.36
C LYS A 14 7.20 -19.13 2.86
N GLU A 15 6.11 -18.79 2.17
CA GLU A 15 5.90 -18.93 0.73
C GLU A 15 6.47 -17.73 -0.06
N GLY A 16 7.13 -16.79 0.64
CA GLY A 16 7.78 -15.62 0.03
C GLY A 16 6.84 -14.47 -0.31
N GLN A 17 5.58 -14.52 0.13
CA GLN A 17 4.63 -13.44 -0.10
C GLN A 17 4.86 -12.27 0.86
N LYS A 18 4.60 -11.05 0.37
CA LYS A 18 4.58 -9.83 1.18
C LYS A 18 3.13 -9.47 1.48
N VAL A 19 2.73 -9.58 2.74
CA VAL A 19 1.37 -9.26 3.21
C VAL A 19 1.43 -7.98 4.06
N PRO A 20 0.98 -6.84 3.53
CA PRO A 20 0.83 -5.61 4.30
C PRO A 20 -0.17 -5.78 5.44
N LEU A 21 0.22 -5.39 6.65
CA LEU A 21 -0.60 -5.46 7.86
C LEU A 21 -1.02 -4.07 8.36
N ALA A 22 -0.18 -3.06 8.18
CA ALA A 22 -0.51 -1.69 8.56
C ALA A 22 0.30 -0.67 7.76
N VAL A 23 -0.27 0.51 7.59
CA VAL A 23 0.40 1.71 7.04
C VAL A 23 0.64 2.68 8.20
N ILE A 24 1.83 3.26 8.26
CA ILE A 24 2.15 4.37 9.16
C ILE A 24 2.22 5.63 8.30
N TRP A 25 1.33 6.57 8.59
CA TRP A 25 1.20 7.82 7.86
C TRP A 25 2.31 8.81 8.23
N GLU A 26 2.47 9.87 7.43
CA GLU A 26 3.51 10.89 7.62
C GLU A 26 3.46 11.55 9.02
N ASP A 27 2.28 11.58 9.66
CA ASP A 27 2.07 12.12 11.01
C ASP A 27 2.26 11.06 12.13
N GLY A 28 2.72 9.86 11.78
CA GLY A 28 2.92 8.74 12.70
C GLY A 28 1.65 7.94 13.01
N ARG A 29 0.48 8.33 12.48
CA ARG A 29 -0.74 7.55 12.69
C ARG A 29 -0.65 6.20 12.00
N ARG A 30 -1.00 5.15 12.75
CA ARG A 30 -1.07 3.79 12.25
C ARG A 30 -2.48 3.43 11.79
N TYR A 31 -2.57 2.92 10.58
CA TYR A 31 -3.78 2.42 9.95
C TYR A 31 -3.65 0.92 9.71
N GLU A 32 -4.47 0.12 10.38
CA GLU A 32 -4.46 -1.33 10.20
C GLU A 32 -5.16 -1.73 8.91
N ILE A 33 -4.59 -2.71 8.21
CA ILE A 33 -5.17 -3.28 7.01
C ILE A 33 -6.04 -4.45 7.42
N ASP A 34 -7.36 -4.27 7.33
CA ASP A 34 -8.36 -5.31 7.59
C ASP A 34 -8.11 -6.54 6.69
N LYS A 35 -7.88 -6.27 5.39
CA LYS A 35 -7.72 -7.31 4.38
C LYS A 35 -7.04 -6.79 3.11
N VAL A 36 -6.18 -7.60 2.53
CA VAL A 36 -5.71 -7.44 1.14
C VAL A 36 -6.62 -8.28 0.24
N THR A 37 -7.27 -7.64 -0.74
CA THR A 37 -8.27 -8.28 -1.61
C THR A 37 -7.76 -8.58 -3.01
N ASP A 38 -6.70 -7.91 -3.45
CA ASP A 38 -6.12 -8.09 -4.78
C ASP A 38 -4.65 -7.64 -4.77
N VAL A 39 -3.78 -8.41 -5.42
CA VAL A 39 -2.36 -8.07 -5.61
C VAL A 39 -1.99 -8.34 -7.05
N ARG A 40 -1.56 -7.31 -7.78
CA ARG A 40 -1.16 -7.46 -9.19
C ARG A 40 -0.10 -6.44 -9.60
N ARG A 41 0.63 -6.73 -10.68
CA ARG A 41 1.45 -5.72 -11.36
C ARG A 41 0.54 -4.71 -12.05
N ALA A 42 0.78 -3.43 -11.83
CA ALA A 42 0.04 -2.35 -12.46
C ALA A 42 0.88 -1.06 -12.50
N ALA A 43 0.46 -0.11 -13.33
CA ALA A 43 0.96 1.25 -13.30
C ALA A 43 -0.02 2.15 -12.53
N SER A 44 0.50 3.03 -11.66
CA SER A 44 -0.29 4.11 -11.07
C SER A 44 -0.51 5.20 -12.11
N LEU A 45 -1.70 5.19 -12.71
CA LEU A 45 -2.08 6.13 -13.76
C LEU A 45 -2.22 7.58 -13.26
N LYS A 46 -2.39 7.78 -11.94
CA LYS A 46 -2.74 9.10 -11.37
C LYS A 46 -1.55 9.87 -10.81
N VAL A 47 -0.56 9.19 -10.23
CA VAL A 47 0.60 9.86 -9.61
C VAL A 47 1.94 9.35 -10.13
N GLY A 48 1.92 8.47 -11.13
CA GLY A 48 3.11 7.84 -11.67
C GLY A 48 3.66 6.75 -10.76
N GLY A 49 4.03 5.63 -11.37
CA GLY A 49 4.72 4.52 -10.73
C GLY A 49 4.36 3.19 -11.39
N GLN A 50 5.31 2.26 -11.43
CA GLN A 50 5.13 0.91 -11.98
C GLN A 50 5.59 -0.09 -10.93
N GLY A 51 4.72 -1.02 -10.55
CA GLY A 51 5.06 -1.96 -9.49
C GLY A 51 3.94 -2.90 -9.12
N LEU A 52 3.99 -3.42 -7.90
CA LEU A 52 2.89 -4.20 -7.32
C LEU A 52 1.86 -3.24 -6.72
N ARG A 53 0.60 -3.38 -7.13
CA ARG A 53 -0.54 -2.73 -6.52
C ARG A 53 -1.27 -3.73 -5.63
N TYR A 54 -1.46 -3.33 -4.39
CA TYR A 54 -2.27 -4.00 -3.39
C TYR A 54 -3.58 -3.24 -3.26
N LYS A 55 -4.71 -3.90 -3.56
CA LYS A 55 -6.02 -3.43 -3.10
C LYS A 55 -6.19 -3.89 -1.67
N CYS A 56 -6.35 -2.94 -0.76
CA CYS A 56 -6.49 -3.21 0.66
C CYS A 56 -7.73 -2.50 1.20
N ARG A 57 -8.26 -3.03 2.29
CA ARG A 57 -9.34 -2.43 3.07
C ARG A 57 -8.77 -1.97 4.40
N ILE A 58 -9.03 -0.72 4.77
CA ILE A 58 -8.60 -0.09 6.02
C ILE A 58 -9.84 0.53 6.64
N SER A 59 -10.21 0.11 7.85
CA SER A 59 -11.39 0.61 8.57
C SER A 59 -12.66 0.57 7.71
N GLY A 60 -12.88 -0.51 6.96
CA GLY A 60 -14.05 -0.63 6.07
C GLY A 60 -13.89 -0.04 4.66
N ASN A 61 -12.87 0.79 4.42
CA ASN A 61 -12.73 1.54 3.18
C ASN A 61 -11.68 0.91 2.26
N GLU A 62 -11.98 0.75 0.98
CA GLU A 62 -11.02 0.25 0.00
C GLU A 62 -10.04 1.34 -0.44
N THR A 63 -8.76 0.99 -0.51
CA THR A 63 -7.69 1.85 -1.00
C THR A 63 -6.62 1.05 -1.76
N PHE A 64 -5.68 1.76 -2.38
CA PHE A 64 -4.55 1.17 -3.07
C PHE A 64 -3.24 1.53 -2.38
N LEU A 65 -2.45 0.49 -2.13
CA LEU A 65 -1.09 0.58 -1.65
C LEU A 65 -0.16 0.04 -2.73
N TRP A 66 0.92 0.74 -3.01
CA TRP A 66 1.83 0.44 -4.11
C TRP A 66 3.22 0.12 -3.59
N LEU A 67 3.89 -0.85 -4.20
CA LEU A 67 5.28 -1.18 -3.97
C LEU A 67 6.06 -1.06 -5.29
N GLU A 68 6.97 -0.10 -5.32
CA GLU A 68 7.83 0.22 -6.47
C GLU A 68 9.28 0.34 -5.98
N GLU A 69 10.20 -0.42 -6.59
CA GLU A 69 11.64 -0.39 -6.27
C GLU A 69 11.96 -0.49 -4.77
N GLY A 70 11.18 -1.30 -4.04
CA GLY A 70 11.36 -1.48 -2.59
C GLY A 70 10.74 -0.38 -1.72
N LYS A 71 10.11 0.64 -2.31
CA LYS A 71 9.43 1.73 -1.61
C LYS A 71 7.92 1.61 -1.68
N TRP A 72 7.27 1.83 -0.54
CA TRP A 72 5.82 1.80 -0.43
C TRP A 72 5.23 3.20 -0.57
N PHE A 73 4.13 3.32 -1.32
CA PHE A 73 3.42 4.58 -1.44
C PHE A 73 1.91 4.39 -1.62
N VAL A 74 1.15 5.44 -1.31
CA VAL A 74 -0.28 5.55 -1.63
C VAL A 74 -0.57 6.80 -2.46
N GLU A 75 -1.77 6.86 -3.01
CA GLU A 75 -2.27 8.05 -3.69
C GLU A 75 -3.15 8.87 -2.72
N ALA A 76 -2.65 10.01 -2.25
CA ALA A 76 -3.40 10.89 -1.36
C ALA A 76 -4.15 11.97 -2.13
N LYS A 77 -5.39 12.26 -1.72
CA LYS A 77 -6.04 13.53 -2.07
C LYS A 77 -5.33 14.65 -1.30
N LYS A 78 -5.30 15.84 -1.91
CA LYS A 78 -4.69 17.02 -1.30
C LYS A 78 -5.54 17.48 -0.12
#